data_AF-A0A345ZHL9-F1
#
_entry.id   AF-A0A345ZHL9-F1
#
_cell.length_a   1.000
_cell.length_b   1.000
_cell.length_c   1.000
_cell.angle_alpha   90.00
_cell.angle_beta   90.00
_cell.angle_gamma   90.00
#
_symmetry.space_group_name_H-M   'P 1'
#
loop_
_entity.id
_entity.type
_entity.pdbx_description
1 polymer ?
#
loop_
_entity_poly.entity_id
_entity_poly.type
_entity_poly.pdbx_seq_one_letter_code
_entity_poly.pdbx_strand_id
1 'polypeptide(L)'
;MSHPHAFQSWPFSLPVETGVFTTRQVLEGLEPIREVYHDPDGDWQFLCGTTLDAKDLKLVCLGCMVENDPTIGELAEMPPSWCATRQESGCEWIQEPYEPREDEA
;
A
#
# COMPACT_ATOMS: atom_id res chain seq x y z
N MET A 1 -1.34 17.08 -6.51
CA MET A 1 -1.07 18.09 -5.46
C MET A 1 0.27 17.74 -4.84
N SER A 2 1.30 18.55 -5.06
CA SER A 2 2.62 18.29 -4.48
C SER A 2 2.66 18.90 -3.08
N HIS A 3 2.95 18.06 -2.09
CA HIS A 3 3.17 18.47 -0.70
C HIS A 3 4.52 17.91 -0.24
N PRO A 4 5.18 18.54 0.75
CA PRO A 4 6.47 18.08 1.22
C PRO A 4 6.32 16.77 1.98
N HIS A 5 7.33 15.90 1.84
CA HIS A 5 7.49 14.72 2.66
C HIS A 5 8.88 14.71 3.31
N ALA A 6 8.99 14.06 4.45
CA ALA A 6 10.22 13.84 5.22
C ALA A 6 10.48 12.34 5.35
N PHE A 7 11.23 11.77 4.39
CA PHE A 7 11.72 10.39 4.46
C PHE A 7 13.22 10.36 4.79
N GLN A 8 13.66 9.32 5.49
CA GLN A 8 15.10 9.06 5.63
C GLN A 8 15.72 8.52 4.33
N SER A 9 14.97 7.70 3.60
CA SER A 9 15.33 7.15 2.29
C SER A 9 14.09 6.85 1.47
N TRP A 10 14.19 6.94 0.14
CA TRP A 10 13.13 6.55 -0.78
C TRP A 10 13.54 5.27 -1.53
N PRO A 11 12.92 4.11 -1.22
CA PRO A 11 13.33 2.82 -1.78
C PRO A 11 12.67 2.48 -3.13
N PHE A 12 11.57 3.14 -3.48
CA PHE A 12 10.81 2.83 -4.69
C PHE A 12 11.46 3.44 -5.94
N SER A 13 11.37 2.71 -7.06
CA SER A 13 11.69 3.24 -8.39
C SER A 13 10.60 4.18 -8.93
N LEU A 14 9.43 4.19 -8.29
CA LEU A 14 8.29 5.02 -8.63
C LEU A 14 8.45 6.43 -8.04
N PRO A 15 7.88 7.47 -8.67
CA PRO A 15 7.84 8.81 -8.09
C PRO A 15 7.08 8.85 -6.76
N VAL A 16 7.44 9.76 -5.87
CA VAL A 16 6.79 9.95 -4.56
C VAL A 16 5.29 10.24 -4.72
N GLU A 17 4.93 10.98 -5.77
CA GLU A 17 3.57 11.38 -6.12
C GLU A 17 2.71 10.27 -6.74
N THR A 18 3.25 9.06 -6.93
CA THR A 18 2.52 7.93 -7.53
C THR A 18 1.23 7.66 -6.75
N GLY A 19 0.11 7.57 -7.46
CA GLY A 19 -1.19 7.33 -6.84
C GLY A 19 -1.29 5.91 -6.30
N VAL A 20 -1.75 5.76 -5.06
CA VAL A 20 -1.94 4.47 -4.40
C VAL A 20 -3.28 4.44 -3.67
N PHE A 21 -3.95 3.30 -3.74
CA PHE A 21 -5.20 3.08 -3.03
C PHE A 21 -4.93 2.67 -1.59
N THR A 22 -5.76 3.15 -0.68
CA THR A 22 -5.69 2.77 0.73
C THR A 22 -7.06 2.92 1.39
N THR A 23 -7.20 2.43 2.61
CA THR A 23 -8.41 2.64 3.41
C THR A 23 -8.26 3.86 4.31
N ARG A 24 -9.40 4.49 4.61
CA ARG A 24 -9.51 5.61 5.54
C ARG A 24 -8.91 5.28 6.91
N GLN A 25 -9.09 4.05 7.37
CA GLN A 25 -8.59 3.55 8.65
C GLN A 25 -7.05 3.57 8.71
N VAL A 26 -6.37 3.22 7.62
CA VAL A 26 -4.90 3.34 7.54
C VAL A 26 -4.48 4.80 7.58
N LEU A 27 -5.11 5.64 6.75
CA LEU A 27 -4.76 7.07 6.67
C LEU A 27 -4.97 7.83 7.97
N GLU A 28 -6.03 7.50 8.70
CA GLU A 28 -6.34 8.12 10.00
C GLU A 28 -5.56 7.48 11.16
N GLY A 29 -4.72 6.47 10.91
CA GLY A 29 -3.92 5.77 11.92
C GLY A 29 -4.76 4.93 12.88
N LEU A 30 -5.96 4.53 12.47
CA LEU A 30 -6.88 3.70 13.26
C LEU A 30 -6.56 2.20 13.14
N GLU A 31 -6.01 1.77 12.00
CA GLU A 31 -5.56 0.40 11.75
C GLU A 31 -4.23 0.42 11.01
N PRO A 32 -3.35 -0.59 11.22
CA PRO A 32 -2.13 -0.72 10.43
C PRO A 32 -2.44 -1.19 9.00
N ILE A 33 -1.50 -0.99 8.09
CA ILE A 33 -1.50 -1.70 6.81
C ILE A 33 -1.32 -3.19 7.11
N ARG A 34 -2.19 -4.06 6.60
CA ARG A 34 -2.08 -5.52 6.79
C ARG A 34 -1.93 -6.26 5.48
N GLU A 35 -2.44 -5.67 4.41
CA GLU A 35 -2.45 -6.25 3.08
C GLU A 35 -1.94 -5.21 2.09
N VAL A 36 -1.00 -5.61 1.23
CA VAL A 36 -0.46 -4.81 0.14
C VAL A 36 -0.65 -5.58 -1.14
N TYR A 37 -1.21 -4.95 -2.15
CA TYR A 37 -1.40 -5.54 -3.47
C TYR A 37 -0.66 -4.71 -4.51
N HIS A 38 0.05 -5.38 -5.41
CA HIS A 38 0.61 -4.79 -6.62
C HIS A 38 -0.14 -5.40 -7.80
N ASP A 39 -1.12 -4.66 -8.31
CA ASP A 39 -2.02 -5.14 -9.35
C ASP A 39 -1.26 -5.38 -10.65
N PRO A 40 -1.79 -6.24 -11.55
CA PRO A 40 -1.15 -6.52 -12.84
C PRO A 40 -0.91 -5.26 -13.69
N ASP A 41 -1.77 -4.24 -13.54
CA ASP A 41 -1.67 -2.97 -14.26
C ASP A 41 -0.68 -1.97 -13.62
N GLY A 42 -0.04 -2.35 -12.51
CA GLY A 42 1.00 -1.57 -11.82
C GLY A 42 0.47 -0.65 -10.72
N ASP A 43 -0.83 -0.70 -10.43
CA ASP A 43 -1.43 0.02 -9.32
C ASP A 43 -1.08 -0.63 -7.97
N TRP A 44 -0.95 0.20 -6.95
CA TRP A 44 -0.65 -0.24 -5.58
C TRP A 44 -1.83 -0.01 -4.66
N GLN A 45 -2.10 -1.00 -3.81
CA GLN A 45 -3.11 -0.90 -2.75
C GLN A 45 -2.48 -1.23 -1.39
N PHE A 46 -2.75 -0.40 -0.38
CA PHE A 46 -2.28 -0.56 1.00
C PHE A 46 -3.47 -0.55 1.96
N LEU A 47 -3.94 -1.73 2.36
CA LEU A 47 -5.24 -1.92 3.01
C LEU A 47 -5.09 -2.38 4.46
N CYS A 48 -6.08 -2.02 5.29
CA CYS A 48 -6.14 -2.46 6.69
C CYS A 48 -6.66 -3.88 6.89
N GLY A 49 -7.22 -4.53 5.86
CA GLY A 49 -7.84 -5.86 5.95
C GLY A 49 -9.14 -5.93 6.78
N THR A 50 -9.71 -4.78 7.18
CA THR A 50 -10.92 -4.71 8.03
C THR A 50 -12.17 -4.18 7.32
N THR A 51 -12.04 -3.67 6.10
CA THR A 51 -13.15 -3.11 5.31
C THR A 51 -12.92 -3.29 3.82
N LEU A 52 -14.02 -3.42 3.07
CA LEU A 52 -14.09 -3.39 1.61
C LEU A 52 -15.09 -2.32 1.12
N ASP A 53 -15.57 -1.43 2.00
CA ASP A 53 -16.53 -0.39 1.62
C ASP A 53 -15.82 0.69 0.78
N ALA A 54 -16.32 0.93 -0.43
CA ALA A 54 -15.82 1.97 -1.33
C ALA A 54 -15.79 3.38 -0.70
N LYS A 55 -16.60 3.65 0.34
CA LYS A 55 -16.56 4.93 1.09
C LYS A 55 -15.26 5.10 1.88
N ASP A 56 -14.69 4.01 2.35
CA ASP A 56 -13.41 4.00 3.05
C ASP A 56 -12.23 4.02 2.08
N LEU A 57 -12.44 3.73 0.79
CA LEU A 57 -11.37 3.81 -0.21
C LEU A 57 -10.90 5.26 -0.39
N LYS A 58 -9.59 5.44 -0.46
CA LYS A 58 -8.90 6.71 -0.62
C LYS A 58 -7.75 6.54 -1.61
N LEU A 59 -7.53 7.56 -2.43
CA LEU A 59 -6.39 7.65 -3.33
C LEU A 59 -5.43 8.72 -2.77
N VAL A 60 -4.21 8.32 -2.47
CA VAL A 60 -3.15 9.20 -1.94
C VAL A 60 -1.86 8.99 -2.71
N CYS A 61 -0.81 9.76 -2.41
CA CYS A 61 0.49 9.47 -2.98
C CYS A 61 1.20 8.36 -2.19
N LEU A 62 2.04 7.58 -2.86
CA LEU A 62 2.89 6.55 -2.25
C LEU A 62 3.77 7.15 -1.14
N GLY A 63 4.20 8.40 -1.31
CA GLY A 63 4.88 9.18 -0.28
C GLY A 63 4.14 9.20 1.05
N CYS A 64 2.84 9.52 1.06
CA CYS A 64 2.04 9.52 2.30
C CYS A 64 2.08 8.16 3.01
N MET A 65 2.07 7.07 2.24
CA MET A 65 2.07 5.72 2.79
C MET A 65 3.42 5.35 3.39
N VAL A 66 4.53 5.71 2.74
CA VAL A 66 5.88 5.46 3.28
C VAL A 66 6.14 6.29 4.55
N GLU A 67 5.59 7.49 4.62
CA GLU A 67 5.64 8.32 5.84
C GLU A 67 4.81 7.73 6.99
N ASN A 68 3.63 7.20 6.66
CA ASN A 68 2.75 6.56 7.62
C ASN A 68 3.34 5.23 8.15
N ASP A 69 3.90 4.43 7.25
CA ASP A 69 4.53 3.15 7.56
C ASP A 69 5.78 2.91 6.70
N PRO A 70 6.97 3.20 7.25
CA PRO A 70 8.23 2.99 6.53
C PRO A 70 8.53 1.53 6.16
N THR A 71 7.90 0.55 6.81
CA THR A 71 8.16 -0.89 6.55
C THR A 71 7.66 -1.34 5.18
N ILE A 72 6.75 -0.59 4.54
CA ILE A 72 6.35 -0.89 3.16
C ILE A 72 7.50 -0.68 2.17
N GLY A 73 8.56 0.04 2.58
CA GLY A 73 9.78 0.16 1.79
C GLY A 73 10.48 -1.18 1.52
N GLU A 74 10.23 -2.20 2.36
CA GLU A 74 10.70 -3.57 2.14
C GLU A 74 10.05 -4.24 0.92
N LEU A 75 8.88 -3.73 0.49
CA LEU A 75 8.11 -4.23 -0.65
C LEU A 75 8.42 -3.47 -1.94
N ALA A 76 9.38 -2.55 -1.95
CA ALA A 76 9.65 -1.69 -3.10
C ALA A 76 10.02 -2.43 -4.40
N GLU A 77 10.55 -3.65 -4.28
CA GLU A 77 10.89 -4.52 -5.40
C GLU A 77 9.82 -5.61 -5.66
N MET A 78 8.70 -5.59 -4.94
CA MET A 78 7.62 -6.57 -5.12
C MET A 78 7.06 -6.43 -6.54
N PRO A 79 7.07 -7.50 -7.36
CA PRO A 79 6.62 -7.44 -8.75
C PRO A 79 5.09 -7.29 -8.85
N PRO A 80 4.56 -6.84 -10.00
CA PRO A 80 3.13 -6.89 -10.28
C PRO A 80 2.57 -8.32 -10.15
N SER A 81 1.28 -8.43 -9.89
CA SER A 81 0.58 -9.71 -9.62
C SER A 81 1.10 -10.43 -8.37
N TRP A 82 1.47 -9.67 -7.36
CA TRP A 82 1.85 -10.17 -6.03
C TRP A 82 1.12 -9.40 -4.95
N CYS A 83 0.92 -10.06 -3.80
CA CYS A 83 0.49 -9.42 -2.59
C CYS A 83 1.46 -9.72 -1.44
N ALA A 84 1.41 -8.87 -0.42
CA ALA A 84 2.10 -9.07 0.83
C ALA A 84 1.13 -8.91 1.99
N THR A 85 1.18 -9.81 2.97
CA THR A 85 0.37 -9.71 4.18
C THR A 85 1.21 -9.73 5.44
N ARG A 86 0.71 -9.12 6.51
CA ARG A 86 1.28 -9.21 7.86
C ARG A 86 0.18 -9.19 8.92
N GLN A 87 0.48 -9.72 10.10
CA GLN A 87 -0.52 -9.78 11.19
C GLN A 87 -0.73 -8.42 11.87
N GLU A 88 0.36 -7.73 12.18
CA GLU A 88 0.38 -6.47 12.91
C GLU A 88 1.48 -5.53 12.38
N SER A 89 1.44 -4.27 12.83
CA SER A 89 2.46 -3.27 12.48
C SER A 89 3.86 -3.73 12.92
N GLY A 90 4.83 -3.71 12.00
CA GLY A 90 6.21 -4.10 12.28
C GLY A 90 6.49 -5.61 12.28
N CYS A 91 5.49 -6.46 12.02
CA CYS A 91 5.73 -7.86 11.67
C CYS A 91 6.32 -7.98 10.26
N GLU A 92 7.05 -9.06 10.01
CA GLU A 92 7.57 -9.39 8.68
C GLU A 92 6.43 -9.55 7.66
N TRP A 93 6.68 -9.10 6.43
CA TRP A 93 5.79 -9.28 5.30
C TRP A 93 5.91 -10.69 4.73
N ILE A 94 4.77 -11.33 4.51
CA ILE A 94 4.68 -12.60 3.79
C ILE A 94 4.21 -12.28 2.37
N GLN A 95 5.09 -12.47 1.40
CA GLN A 95 4.81 -12.20 -0.02
C GLN A 95 4.36 -13.48 -0.74
N GLU A 96 3.32 -13.37 -1.56
CA GLU A 96 2.83 -14.47 -2.40
C GLU A 96 2.28 -13.96 -3.75
N PRO A 97 2.27 -14.81 -4.80
CA PRO A 97 1.61 -14.47 -6.05
C PRO A 97 0.12 -14.16 -5.83
N TYR A 98 -0.35 -13.11 -6.48
CA TYR A 98 -1.74 -12.65 -6.44
C TYR A 98 -2.32 -12.62 -7.84
N GLU A 99 -3.42 -13.33 -8.03
CA GLU A 99 -4.25 -13.22 -9.23
C GLU A 99 -5.54 -12.47 -8.83
N PRO A 100 -5.79 -11.27 -9.39
CA PRO A 100 -7.04 -10.58 -9.15
C PRO A 100 -8.21 -11.44 -9.63
N ARG A 101 -9.32 -11.41 -8.91
CA ARG A 101 -10.49 -12.18 -9.32
C ARG A 101 -11.08 -11.56 -10.58
N GLU A 102 -11.61 -12.40 -11.48
CA GLU A 102 -12.12 -11.98 -12.80
C GLU A 102 -13.22 -10.91 -12.73
N ASP A 103 -13.84 -10.70 -11.57
CA ASP A 103 -14.89 -9.70 -11.29
C ASP A 103 -14.37 -8.36 -10.76
N GLU A 104 -13.07 -8.20 -10.54
CA GLU A 104 -12.43 -6.98 -10.01
C GLU A 104 -11.84 -6.07 -11.11
N ALA A 105 -12.10 -6.36 -12.40
CA ALA A 105 -11.61 -5.64 -13.58
C ALA A 105 -12.65 -4.72 -14.28
#